data_AF-A0A1F5RMU8-F1
#
_entry.id   AF-A0A1F5RMU8-F1
#
_cell.length_a   1.000
_cell.length_b   1.000
_cell.length_c   1.000
_cell.angle_alpha   90.00
_cell.angle_beta   90.00
_cell.angle_gamma   90.00
#
_symmetry.space_group_name_H-M   'P 1'
#
loop_
_entity.id
_entity.type
_entity.pdbx_description
1 polymer ?
#
loop_
_entity_poly.entity_id
_entity_poly.type
_entity_poly.pdbx_seq_one_letter_code
_entity_poly.pdbx_strand_id
1 'polypeptide(L)'
;MPQGGERPGAPPRTVEDRHRENGLNLLRRLTTLIRLGRAYQIENQVVQRQLEDFLGIIAPMLAETGEVVLVFIDSDFYLNGIRIPVKASTVKFHEGMMHEFEQRKIAGIKLVPGIKLEELNAFVALFLKPDVFQGTGLLEACVAHGCDHILPAVHATTESPDSGGESGTMTPMEKMSLIYAGLSSSRSANDLELSDPSAGLGVVPSGAAGSSESPRGAAPKSFSQAMVGARSLLTTTTLQGGLEMRHAKRVVQPLVDGAFAKEPVVVGLTTLGRHDEYTYAHAVNVTLVAVTMGHYLQMDRRALADLGAAALLHDVGKAAVANEIKNRLEDFTEEERAAAARHPLEGAKLLAESTALNATTLRCMRVAMEHHANADGSGYPALPPRWRVSMLARLVAVADCFVSLQTHRSERGAEITPSGALGMMLGPLSAKFDPALLWALVQTVGFYPPGQLVELDDGSIAIVLAPNIEDLARPHVHLITGPKRMALETSEAVELRPIPRGMSVLRALKAEDYAEISVRPEAA
;
A
#
# COMPACT_ATOMS: atom_id res chain seq x y z
N MET A 1 20.30 -0.58 -45.81
CA MET A 1 18.86 -0.76 -45.56
C MET A 1 18.43 0.34 -44.59
N PRO A 2 17.73 1.37 -45.07
CA PRO A 2 17.36 2.52 -44.24
C PRO A 2 16.10 2.22 -43.39
N GLN A 3 16.12 2.79 -42.18
CA GLN A 3 15.03 3.27 -41.33
C GLN A 3 13.63 2.63 -41.51
N GLY A 4 13.22 1.86 -40.50
CA GLY A 4 11.86 1.36 -40.35
C GLY A 4 10.89 2.51 -40.12
N GLY A 5 10.06 2.76 -41.12
CA GLY A 5 9.07 3.84 -41.14
C GLY A 5 8.04 3.72 -40.01
N GLU A 6 7.75 4.87 -39.41
CA GLU A 6 6.57 5.09 -38.59
C GLU A 6 5.31 4.78 -39.40
N ARG A 7 4.39 4.03 -38.80
CA ARG A 7 3.06 3.79 -39.38
C ARG A 7 2.32 5.14 -39.43
N PRO A 8 1.85 5.62 -40.60
CA PRO A 8 1.14 6.87 -40.68
C PRO A 8 -0.26 6.68 -40.06
N GLY A 9 -0.54 7.39 -38.96
CA GLY A 9 -1.85 7.39 -38.30
C GLY A 9 -1.84 7.16 -36.78
N ALA A 10 -0.68 6.96 -36.14
CA ALA A 10 -0.62 6.96 -34.67
C ALA A 10 -0.67 8.42 -34.15
N PRO A 11 -1.45 8.74 -33.11
CA PRO A 11 -1.39 10.04 -32.47
C PRO A 11 0.04 10.33 -31.98
N PRO A 12 0.47 11.61 -31.95
CA PRO A 12 1.80 11.96 -31.48
C PRO A 12 2.01 11.39 -30.07
N ARG A 13 3.12 10.67 -29.87
CA ARG A 13 3.44 10.05 -28.59
C ARG A 13 3.46 11.11 -27.50
N THR A 14 2.75 10.86 -26.42
CA THR A 14 2.72 11.79 -25.28
C THR A 14 4.09 11.83 -24.61
N VAL A 15 4.39 12.90 -23.87
CA VAL A 15 5.61 13.02 -23.05
C VAL A 15 5.73 11.84 -22.09
N GLU A 16 4.61 11.40 -21.51
CA GLU A 16 4.54 10.23 -20.63
C GLU A 16 4.92 8.92 -21.33
N ASP A 17 4.51 8.70 -22.58
CA ASP A 17 4.86 7.50 -23.35
C ASP A 17 6.38 7.43 -23.60
N ARG A 18 7.02 8.57 -23.88
CA ARG A 18 8.48 8.65 -24.04
C ARG A 18 9.22 8.36 -22.74
N HIS A 19 8.76 8.90 -21.61
CA HIS A 19 9.35 8.62 -20.30
C HIS A 19 9.22 7.15 -19.89
N ARG A 20 8.09 6.49 -20.18
CA ARG A 20 7.92 5.05 -19.90
C ARG A 20 8.87 4.17 -20.72
N GLU A 21 9.05 4.49 -22.01
CA GLU A 21 9.98 3.77 -22.89
C GLU A 21 11.44 4.01 -22.48
N ASN A 22 11.82 5.26 -22.23
CA ASN A 22 13.15 5.65 -21.78
C ASN A 22 13.50 5.04 -20.41
N GLY A 23 12.57 5.02 -19.47
CA GLY A 23 12.77 4.41 -18.16
C GLY A 23 13.04 2.91 -18.24
N LEU A 24 12.32 2.20 -19.11
CA LEU A 24 12.56 0.77 -19.31
C LEU A 24 13.95 0.50 -19.93
N ASN A 25 14.37 1.32 -20.88
CA ASN A 25 15.70 1.23 -21.49
C ASN A 25 16.80 1.54 -20.47
N LEU A 26 16.61 2.55 -19.63
CA LEU A 26 17.53 2.92 -18.55
C LEU A 26 17.75 1.76 -17.57
N LEU A 27 16.67 1.15 -17.07
CA LEU A 27 16.76 -0.01 -16.16
C LEU A 27 17.49 -1.19 -16.78
N ARG A 28 17.18 -1.52 -18.03
CA ARG A 28 17.84 -2.63 -18.74
C ARG A 28 19.34 -2.40 -18.88
N ARG A 29 19.74 -1.17 -19.17
CA ARG A 29 21.15 -0.78 -19.35
C ARG A 29 21.88 -0.80 -18.03
N LEU A 30 21.30 -0.25 -16.96
CA LEU A 30 21.86 -0.28 -15.63
C LEU A 30 22.05 -1.71 -15.13
N THR A 31 21.06 -2.59 -15.36
CA THR A 31 21.17 -4.02 -15.02
C THR A 31 22.32 -4.70 -15.77
N THR A 32 22.46 -4.40 -17.06
CA THR A 32 23.52 -4.97 -17.92
C THR A 32 24.89 -4.49 -17.44
N LEU A 33 25.00 -3.21 -17.11
CA LEU A 33 26.22 -2.57 -16.64
C LEU A 33 26.68 -3.16 -15.30
N ILE A 34 25.77 -3.34 -14.34
CA ILE A 34 26.05 -3.97 -13.05
C ILE A 34 26.52 -5.41 -13.24
N ARG A 35 25.82 -6.18 -14.09
CA ARG A 35 26.19 -7.57 -14.37
C ARG A 35 27.59 -7.69 -15.00
N LEU A 36 27.93 -6.80 -15.94
CA LEU A 36 29.24 -6.81 -16.59
C LEU A 36 30.35 -6.32 -15.66
N GLY A 37 30.11 -5.29 -14.86
CA GLY A 37 31.09 -4.79 -13.89
C GLY A 37 31.39 -5.76 -12.75
N ARG A 38 30.50 -6.73 -12.47
CA ARG A 38 30.82 -7.86 -11.58
C ARG A 38 31.71 -8.92 -12.23
N ALA A 39 31.63 -9.06 -13.55
CA ALA A 39 32.34 -10.09 -14.31
C ALA A 39 33.71 -9.61 -14.82
N TYR A 40 33.88 -8.30 -15.01
CA TYR A 40 35.06 -7.67 -15.57
C TYR A 40 35.51 -6.48 -14.72
N GLN A 41 36.79 -6.13 -14.80
CA GLN A 41 37.29 -4.85 -14.26
C GLN A 41 36.62 -3.67 -14.96
N ILE A 42 36.42 -2.56 -14.25
CA ILE A 42 35.70 -1.39 -14.77
C ILE A 42 36.39 -0.82 -16.01
N GLU A 43 37.72 -0.88 -16.08
CA GLU A 43 38.55 -0.42 -17.18
C GLU A 43 38.42 -1.28 -18.45
N ASN A 44 37.68 -2.40 -18.40
CA ASN A 44 37.48 -3.28 -19.55
C ASN A 44 36.68 -2.56 -20.66
N GLN A 45 37.15 -2.66 -21.91
CA GLN A 45 36.52 -2.03 -23.07
C GLN A 45 35.02 -2.37 -23.24
N VAL A 46 34.58 -3.57 -22.84
CA VAL A 46 33.17 -3.97 -22.90
C VAL A 46 32.32 -3.19 -21.88
N VAL A 47 32.87 -2.96 -20.69
CA VAL A 47 32.22 -2.16 -19.63
C VAL A 47 32.21 -0.68 -20.03
N GLN A 48 33.34 -0.15 -20.50
CA GLN A 48 33.46 1.23 -21.01
C GLN A 48 32.42 1.54 -22.10
N ARG A 49 32.24 0.61 -23.06
CA ARG A 49 31.23 0.78 -24.11
C ARG A 49 29.79 0.84 -23.57
N GLN A 50 29.48 0.06 -22.53
CA GLN A 50 28.15 0.13 -21.90
C GLN A 50 27.94 1.39 -21.08
N LEU A 51 29.00 1.98 -20.53
CA LEU A 51 28.95 3.28 -19.86
C LEU A 51 28.69 4.40 -20.86
N GLU A 52 29.35 4.39 -22.01
CA GLU A 52 29.09 5.32 -23.12
C GLU A 52 27.65 5.20 -23.65
N ASP A 53 27.17 3.97 -23.87
CA ASP A 53 25.78 3.71 -24.28
C ASP A 53 24.77 4.23 -23.23
N PHE A 54 25.07 4.08 -21.94
CA PHE A 54 24.25 4.60 -20.86
C PHE A 54 24.22 6.13 -20.86
N LEU A 55 25.38 6.76 -21.03
CA LEU A 55 25.51 8.22 -21.15
C LEU A 55 24.70 8.77 -22.34
N GLY A 56 24.71 8.07 -23.47
CA GLY A 56 23.94 8.42 -24.66
C GLY A 56 22.42 8.38 -24.47
N ILE A 57 21.91 7.59 -23.52
CA ILE A 57 20.48 7.53 -23.17
C ILE A 57 20.10 8.66 -22.22
N ILE A 58 20.95 8.95 -21.23
CA ILE A 58 20.64 9.96 -20.22
C ILE A 58 20.84 11.39 -20.74
N ALA A 59 21.78 11.63 -21.66
CA ALA A 59 22.09 12.98 -22.13
C ALA A 59 20.89 13.70 -22.79
N PRO A 60 20.13 13.07 -23.72
CA PRO A 60 18.91 13.67 -24.26
C PRO A 60 17.84 13.92 -23.19
N MET A 61 17.71 13.01 -22.21
CA MET A 61 16.74 13.16 -21.12
C MET A 61 17.10 14.33 -20.20
N LEU A 62 18.39 14.49 -19.88
CA LEU A 62 18.91 15.63 -19.11
C LEU A 62 18.72 16.95 -19.85
N ALA A 63 18.90 16.96 -21.17
CA ALA A 63 18.64 18.15 -21.99
C ALA A 63 17.16 18.53 -22.03
N GLU A 64 16.24 17.55 -21.99
CA GLU A 64 14.79 17.79 -22.01
C GLU A 64 14.23 18.21 -20.63
N THR A 65 14.72 17.60 -19.55
CA THR A 65 14.09 17.71 -18.21
C THR A 65 14.95 18.42 -17.17
N GLY A 66 16.23 18.67 -17.44
CA GLY A 66 17.16 19.31 -16.49
C GLY A 66 17.65 18.38 -15.38
N GLU A 67 17.04 17.21 -15.18
CA GLU A 67 17.48 16.17 -14.26
C GLU A 67 16.88 14.80 -14.63
N VAL A 68 17.59 13.72 -14.33
CA VAL A 68 17.06 12.36 -14.47
C VAL A 68 17.09 11.69 -13.11
N VAL A 69 15.92 11.43 -12.56
CA VAL A 69 15.75 10.88 -11.21
C VAL A 69 15.05 9.52 -11.32
N LEU A 70 15.81 8.46 -11.04
CA LEU A 70 15.34 7.08 -11.01
C LEU A 70 15.19 6.64 -9.56
N VAL A 71 13.96 6.38 -9.12
CA VAL A 71 13.67 6.03 -7.72
C VAL A 71 12.97 4.69 -7.65
N PHE A 72 13.39 3.86 -6.71
CA PHE A 72 12.74 2.65 -6.30
C PHE A 72 11.88 2.92 -5.05
N ILE A 73 10.57 2.74 -5.18
CA ILE A 73 9.63 2.94 -4.07
C ILE A 73 8.70 1.73 -3.98
N ASP A 74 8.67 1.14 -2.79
CA ASP A 74 7.88 -0.02 -2.34
C ASP A 74 8.09 -1.31 -3.15
N SER A 75 7.87 -1.29 -4.46
CA SER A 75 8.15 -2.39 -5.40
C SER A 75 8.22 -1.94 -6.88
N ASP A 76 8.21 -0.63 -7.16
CA ASP A 76 8.21 -0.09 -8.51
C ASP A 76 9.34 0.93 -8.70
N PHE A 77 9.87 0.98 -9.92
CA PHE A 77 10.74 2.07 -10.35
C PHE A 77 9.94 3.22 -10.97
N TYR A 78 10.34 4.43 -10.64
CA TYR A 78 9.82 5.68 -11.17
C TYR A 78 10.95 6.46 -11.82
N LEU A 79 10.68 7.03 -12.98
CA LEU A 79 11.58 7.92 -13.69
C LEU A 79 10.93 9.29 -13.79
N ASN A 80 11.53 10.32 -13.20
CA ASN A 80 10.99 11.68 -13.19
C ASN A 80 9.52 11.72 -12.71
N GLY A 81 9.19 10.94 -11.68
CA GLY A 81 7.83 10.81 -11.14
C GLY A 81 6.90 9.88 -11.93
N ILE A 82 7.31 9.37 -13.10
CA ILE A 82 6.48 8.50 -13.94
C ILE A 82 6.85 7.03 -13.69
N ARG A 83 5.86 6.23 -13.30
CA ARG A 83 6.04 4.79 -13.03
C ARG A 83 6.48 4.03 -14.29
N ILE A 84 7.52 3.22 -14.18
CA ILE A 84 7.99 2.33 -15.24
C ILE A 84 7.21 1.02 -15.17
N PRO A 85 6.41 0.67 -16.20
CA PRO A 85 5.55 -0.52 -16.14
C PRO A 85 6.36 -1.83 -16.17
N VAL A 86 6.00 -2.76 -15.28
CA VAL A 86 6.56 -4.12 -15.25
C VAL A 86 5.80 -5.02 -16.21
N LYS A 87 6.52 -5.66 -17.14
CA LYS A 87 5.98 -6.67 -18.07
C LYS A 87 6.62 -8.02 -17.76
N ALA A 88 5.97 -9.12 -18.16
CA ALA A 88 6.53 -10.47 -17.98
C ALA A 88 7.94 -10.63 -18.59
N SER A 89 8.22 -9.94 -19.70
CA SER A 89 9.53 -9.93 -20.35
C SER A 89 10.60 -9.09 -19.61
N THR A 90 10.19 -8.25 -18.65
CA THR A 90 11.08 -7.28 -17.99
C THR A 90 11.17 -7.47 -16.47
N VAL A 91 10.33 -8.33 -15.89
CA VAL A 91 10.26 -8.57 -14.44
C VAL A 91 11.60 -8.97 -13.82
N LYS A 92 12.39 -9.83 -14.48
CA LYS A 92 13.70 -10.27 -13.98
C LYS A 92 14.71 -9.12 -13.88
N PHE A 93 14.65 -8.17 -14.81
CA PHE A 93 15.52 -6.97 -14.75
C PHE A 93 15.05 -6.04 -13.63
N HIS A 94 13.73 -5.94 -13.42
CA HIS A 94 13.15 -5.16 -12.34
C HIS A 94 13.55 -5.71 -10.96
N GLU A 95 13.31 -7.00 -10.71
CA GLU A 95 13.68 -7.68 -9.45
C GLU A 95 15.19 -7.63 -9.19
N GLY A 96 16.00 -7.85 -10.23
CA GLY A 96 17.45 -7.74 -10.13
C GLY A 96 17.88 -6.34 -9.68
N MET A 97 17.36 -5.29 -10.30
CA MET A 97 17.67 -3.91 -9.92
C MET A 97 17.16 -3.52 -8.52
N MET A 98 15.99 -4.02 -8.12
CA MET A 98 15.46 -3.82 -6.77
C MET A 98 16.43 -4.38 -5.72
N HIS A 99 16.88 -5.61 -5.94
CA HIS A 99 17.84 -6.26 -5.04
C HIS A 99 19.16 -5.49 -4.94
N GLU A 100 19.63 -4.91 -6.06
CA GLU A 100 20.82 -4.06 -6.03
C GLU A 100 20.60 -2.82 -5.15
N PHE A 101 19.49 -2.10 -5.33
CA PHE A 101 19.20 -0.86 -4.57
C PHE A 101 19.04 -1.14 -3.07
N GLU A 102 18.33 -2.23 -2.71
CA GLU A 102 18.17 -2.68 -1.32
C GLU A 102 19.51 -3.02 -0.66
N GLN A 103 20.39 -3.78 -1.35
CA GLN A 103 21.72 -4.12 -0.85
C GLN A 103 22.60 -2.88 -0.59
N ARG A 104 22.42 -1.81 -1.37
CA ARG A 104 23.16 -0.55 -1.19
C ARG A 104 22.43 0.40 -0.24
N LYS A 105 21.27 0.03 0.30
CA LYS A 105 20.43 0.88 1.15
C LYS A 105 20.13 2.26 0.53
N ILE A 106 19.92 2.29 -0.77
CA ILE A 106 19.56 3.50 -1.52
C ILE A 106 18.16 3.37 -2.10
N ALA A 107 17.40 4.46 -2.06
CA ALA A 107 16.09 4.55 -2.67
C ALA A 107 16.14 4.99 -4.13
N GLY A 108 17.24 5.56 -4.62
CA GLY A 108 17.27 6.11 -5.97
C GLY A 108 18.63 6.62 -6.41
N ILE A 109 18.69 7.10 -7.65
CA ILE A 109 19.83 7.80 -8.23
C ILE A 109 19.29 9.03 -8.97
N LYS A 110 19.85 10.21 -8.68
CA LYS A 110 19.66 11.42 -9.47
C LYS A 110 20.90 11.71 -10.29
N LEU A 111 20.64 12.12 -11.52
CA LEU A 111 21.61 12.50 -12.52
C LEU A 111 21.31 13.95 -12.90
N VAL A 112 22.33 14.80 -12.93
CA VAL A 112 22.21 16.22 -13.32
C VAL A 112 23.07 16.53 -14.54
N PRO A 113 22.81 17.62 -15.30
CA PRO A 113 23.58 17.94 -16.50
C PRO A 113 25.05 18.15 -16.18
N GLY A 114 25.94 17.60 -17.02
CA GLY A 114 27.40 17.71 -16.83
C GLY A 114 28.12 16.39 -16.54
N ILE A 115 27.40 15.28 -16.37
CA ILE A 115 27.98 13.94 -16.15
C ILE A 115 29.00 13.59 -17.23
N LYS A 116 30.20 13.22 -16.79
CA LYS A 116 31.27 12.69 -17.65
C LYS A 116 31.42 11.18 -17.49
N LEU A 117 32.11 10.56 -18.45
CA LEU A 117 32.36 9.13 -18.44
C LEU A 117 33.22 8.72 -17.24
N GLU A 118 34.15 9.57 -16.81
CA GLU A 118 35.00 9.34 -15.63
C GLU A 118 34.20 9.30 -14.33
N GLU A 119 33.20 10.19 -14.18
CA GLU A 119 32.29 10.20 -13.02
C GLU A 119 31.42 8.95 -12.97
N LEU A 120 30.87 8.54 -14.13
CA LEU A 120 30.05 7.33 -14.21
C LEU A 120 30.88 6.07 -13.91
N ASN A 121 32.15 6.04 -14.35
CA ASN A 121 33.11 4.99 -14.00
C ASN A 121 33.32 4.91 -12.48
N ALA A 122 33.61 6.04 -11.85
CA ALA A 122 33.82 6.12 -10.40
C ALA A 122 32.57 5.66 -9.64
N PHE A 123 31.39 6.16 -10.02
CA PHE A 123 30.12 5.75 -9.40
C PHE A 123 29.88 4.24 -9.49
N VAL A 124 30.04 3.63 -10.68
CA VAL A 124 29.79 2.19 -10.86
C VAL A 124 30.80 1.35 -10.09
N ALA A 125 32.07 1.76 -10.04
CA ALA A 125 33.11 1.08 -9.26
C ALA A 125 32.77 1.04 -7.75
N LEU A 126 32.19 2.13 -7.23
CA LEU A 126 31.71 2.21 -5.84
C LEU A 126 30.44 1.39 -5.64
N PHE A 127 29.47 1.51 -6.55
CA PHE A 127 28.18 0.84 -6.51
C PHE A 127 28.29 -0.70 -6.50
N LEU A 128 29.34 -1.25 -7.11
CA LEU A 128 29.56 -2.70 -7.19
C LEU A 128 30.15 -3.33 -5.93
N LYS A 129 30.44 -2.54 -4.89
CA LYS A 129 31.00 -3.01 -3.61
C LYS A 129 29.99 -2.83 -2.47
N PRO A 130 28.87 -3.60 -2.45
CA PRO A 130 27.80 -3.41 -1.48
C PRO A 130 28.23 -3.65 -0.04
N ASP A 131 29.28 -4.42 0.22
CA ASP A 131 29.78 -4.65 1.60
C ASP A 131 30.59 -3.47 2.14
N VAL A 132 31.01 -2.54 1.27
CA VAL A 132 31.89 -1.42 1.61
C VAL A 132 31.14 -0.10 1.60
N PHE A 133 30.28 0.12 0.60
CA PHE A 133 29.58 1.38 0.40
C PHE A 133 28.06 1.15 0.39
N GLN A 134 27.37 1.59 1.44
CA GLN A 134 25.91 1.54 1.59
C GLN A 134 25.38 2.85 2.15
N GLY A 135 24.13 3.18 1.83
CA GLY A 135 23.40 4.33 2.35
C GLY A 135 24.16 5.64 2.20
N THR A 136 24.31 6.39 3.30
CA THR A 136 25.08 7.64 3.33
C THR A 136 26.56 7.44 2.98
N GLY A 137 27.15 6.29 3.32
CA GLY A 137 28.54 5.98 2.97
C GLY A 137 28.80 5.83 1.47
N LEU A 138 27.78 5.47 0.68
CA LEU A 138 27.89 5.50 -0.78
C LEU A 138 27.88 6.93 -1.33
N LEU A 139 27.04 7.80 -0.77
CA LEU A 139 26.99 9.21 -1.11
C LEU A 139 28.32 9.93 -0.79
N GLU A 140 28.85 9.71 0.41
CA GLU A 140 30.15 10.26 0.84
C GLU A 140 31.30 9.78 -0.06
N ALA A 141 31.31 8.49 -0.42
CA ALA A 141 32.31 7.94 -1.32
C ALA A 141 32.21 8.54 -2.73
N CYS A 142 31.00 8.80 -3.24
CA CYS A 142 30.78 9.49 -4.51
C CYS A 142 31.39 10.90 -4.50
N VAL A 143 31.14 11.68 -3.45
CA VAL A 143 31.73 13.03 -3.29
C VAL A 143 33.26 12.95 -3.22
N ALA A 144 33.80 12.02 -2.43
CA ALA A 144 35.25 11.84 -2.29
C ALA A 144 35.96 11.43 -3.59
N HIS A 145 35.23 10.80 -4.53
CA HIS A 145 35.75 10.37 -5.84
C HIS A 145 35.30 11.30 -6.98
N GLY A 146 34.79 12.50 -6.68
CA GLY A 146 34.46 13.53 -7.66
C GLY A 146 33.23 13.24 -8.52
N CYS A 147 32.25 12.48 -8.01
CA CYS A 147 30.98 12.24 -8.68
C CYS A 147 30.00 13.40 -8.42
N ASP A 148 30.28 14.57 -8.99
CA ASP A 148 29.52 15.79 -8.72
C ASP A 148 28.11 15.76 -9.34
N HIS A 149 27.92 14.97 -10.41
CA HIS A 149 26.68 14.95 -11.17
C HIS A 149 25.85 13.66 -11.00
N ILE A 150 26.27 12.75 -10.13
CA ILE A 150 25.58 11.49 -9.82
C ILE A 150 25.35 11.40 -8.32
N LEU A 151 24.09 11.49 -7.92
CA LEU A 151 23.68 11.59 -6.52
C LEU A 151 22.86 10.34 -6.13
N PRO A 152 23.43 9.39 -5.38
CA PRO A 152 22.68 8.31 -4.77
C PRO A 152 21.73 8.87 -3.70
N ALA A 153 20.45 8.53 -3.79
CA ALA A 153 19.47 8.86 -2.77
C ALA A 153 19.43 7.74 -1.73
N VAL A 154 19.78 8.05 -0.49
CA VAL A 154 19.68 7.09 0.63
C VAL A 154 18.20 6.80 0.92
N HIS A 155 17.87 5.59 1.36
CA HIS A 155 16.57 5.40 1.99
C HIS A 155 16.44 6.38 3.15
N ALA A 156 15.37 7.16 3.22
CA ALA A 156 15.09 7.95 4.41
C ALA A 156 14.93 6.99 5.60
N THR A 157 16.01 6.76 6.35
CA THR A 157 15.94 6.19 7.68
C THR A 157 15.31 7.26 8.54
N THR A 158 14.26 6.95 9.29
CA THR A 158 13.72 7.84 10.33
C THR A 158 14.65 7.94 11.55
N GLU A 159 15.94 7.66 11.36
CA GLU A 159 16.97 7.76 12.37
C GLU A 159 18.13 8.53 11.72
N SER A 160 18.18 9.84 12.01
CA SER A 160 19.40 10.63 11.98
C SER A 160 19.98 10.67 13.41
N PRO A 161 21.32 10.77 13.54
CA PRO A 161 22.01 10.59 14.82
C PRO A 161 21.71 11.76 15.75
N ASP A 162 21.24 11.44 16.96
CA ASP A 162 21.02 12.35 18.08
C ASP A 162 20.25 13.65 17.78
N SER A 163 18.95 13.52 17.55
CA SER A 163 17.97 14.53 17.98
C SER A 163 16.64 13.84 18.27
N GLY A 164 16.11 14.03 19.48
CA GLY A 164 14.84 13.42 19.89
C GLY A 164 13.67 14.03 19.12
N GLY A 165 12.85 13.18 18.50
CA GLY A 165 11.55 13.58 17.93
C GLY A 165 11.18 12.85 16.63
N GLU A 166 10.06 12.11 16.69
CA GLU A 166 9.15 11.76 15.58
C GLU A 166 9.61 10.79 14.45
N SER A 167 9.03 9.58 14.49
CA SER A 167 9.11 8.53 13.46
C SER A 167 7.78 8.46 12.70
N GLY A 168 7.68 9.19 11.58
CA GLY A 168 6.57 9.16 10.62
C GLY A 168 6.85 8.21 9.44
N THR A 169 5.89 7.37 9.08
CA THR A 169 5.95 6.53 7.87
C THR A 169 5.45 7.32 6.66
N MET A 170 6.37 7.70 5.77
CA MET A 170 6.12 8.48 4.54
C MET A 170 5.35 7.65 3.49
N THR A 171 4.35 8.22 2.81
CA THR A 171 3.69 7.64 1.61
C THR A 171 4.67 7.52 0.43
N PRO A 172 4.40 6.76 -0.65
CA PRO A 172 5.30 6.70 -1.81
C PRO A 172 5.56 8.06 -2.45
N MET A 173 4.56 8.92 -2.48
CA MET A 173 4.67 10.28 -3.01
C MET A 173 5.40 11.20 -2.03
N GLU A 174 5.28 11.00 -0.71
CA GLU A 174 6.09 11.69 0.30
C GLU A 174 7.52 11.16 0.37
N LYS A 175 7.74 9.84 0.25
CA LYS A 175 9.06 9.21 0.08
C LYS A 175 9.70 9.75 -1.18
N MET A 176 8.94 9.84 -2.29
CA MET A 176 9.39 10.49 -3.51
C MET A 176 9.73 11.95 -3.24
N SER A 177 8.84 12.73 -2.63
CA SER A 177 9.09 14.14 -2.30
C SER A 177 10.26 14.35 -1.34
N LEU A 178 10.53 13.43 -0.41
CA LEU A 178 11.64 13.47 0.54
C LEU A 178 12.95 13.01 -0.08
N ILE A 179 12.90 12.03 -0.98
CA ILE A 179 14.01 11.63 -1.83
C ILE A 179 14.37 12.79 -2.78
N TYR A 180 13.38 13.39 -3.45
CA TYR A 180 13.56 14.57 -4.30
C TYR A 180 14.00 15.81 -3.50
N ALA A 181 13.47 16.02 -2.29
CA ALA A 181 13.89 17.10 -1.40
C ALA A 181 15.35 16.91 -0.98
N GLY A 182 15.74 15.71 -0.50
CA GLY A 182 17.12 15.36 -0.16
C GLY A 182 18.10 15.49 -1.33
N LEU A 183 17.62 15.16 -2.53
CA LEU A 183 18.33 15.31 -3.81
C LEU A 183 18.35 16.74 -4.37
N SER A 184 17.58 17.66 -3.79
CA SER A 184 17.53 19.09 -4.14
C SER A 184 18.25 19.97 -3.10
N SER A 185 18.44 19.44 -1.88
CA SER A 185 19.13 20.11 -0.77
C SER A 185 20.65 19.95 -0.77
N SER A 186 21.24 19.19 -1.69
CA SER A 186 22.70 19.20 -1.88
C SER A 186 23.12 20.46 -2.65
N ARG A 187 23.10 21.61 -1.96
CA ARG A 187 23.85 22.79 -2.40
C ARG A 187 25.33 22.53 -2.21
N SER A 188 26.11 22.99 -3.19
CA SER A 188 27.57 23.03 -3.25
C SER A 188 28.23 23.10 -1.86
N ALA A 189 29.19 22.21 -1.62
CA ALA A 189 30.05 22.21 -0.45
C ALA A 189 30.78 23.57 -0.32
N ASN A 190 30.28 24.42 0.58
CA ASN A 190 31.02 25.42 1.34
C ASN A 190 30.09 25.88 2.47
N ASP A 191 30.62 25.94 3.69
CA ASP A 191 30.01 26.44 4.93
C ASP A 191 29.53 25.36 5.93
N LEU A 192 30.49 24.74 6.63
CA LEU A 192 30.29 24.20 7.98
C LEU A 192 31.54 24.51 8.84
N GLU A 193 31.42 25.49 9.75
CA GLU A 193 32.36 25.72 10.85
C GLU A 193 32.00 24.88 12.08
N LEU A 194 33.04 24.47 12.81
CA LEU A 194 33.04 23.55 13.96
C LEU A 194 32.53 24.18 15.28
N SER A 195 31.91 23.38 16.17
CA SER A 195 32.31 23.30 17.60
C SER A 195 31.58 22.22 18.45
N ASP A 196 32.38 21.24 18.89
CA ASP A 196 32.55 20.54 20.19
C ASP A 196 31.37 20.07 21.10
N PRO A 197 31.36 18.81 21.61
CA PRO A 197 30.36 18.26 22.52
C PRO A 197 30.86 18.05 23.97
N SER A 198 30.12 18.49 24.99
CA SER A 198 30.16 17.86 26.33
C SER A 198 28.98 18.23 27.24
N ALA A 199 28.62 17.28 28.12
CA ALA A 199 27.65 17.32 29.22
C ALA A 199 26.17 17.05 28.83
N GLY A 200 25.38 16.23 29.51
CA GLY A 200 25.52 15.51 30.79
C GLY A 200 24.14 15.01 31.23
N LEU A 201 24.11 13.90 31.97
CA LEU A 201 22.95 13.13 32.44
C LEU A 201 21.93 13.93 33.31
N GLY A 202 20.64 13.59 33.19
CA GLY A 202 19.58 13.98 34.14
C GLY A 202 18.28 13.16 33.94
N VAL A 203 17.64 12.73 35.04
CA VAL A 203 16.57 11.72 35.13
C VAL A 203 15.29 12.30 35.79
N VAL A 204 14.11 11.77 35.37
CA VAL A 204 12.67 11.87 35.84
C VAL A 204 11.92 13.24 35.78
N PRO A 205 10.55 13.31 35.71
CA PRO A 205 9.52 12.25 35.65
C PRO A 205 8.32 12.42 34.67
N SER A 206 7.53 11.34 34.62
CA SER A 206 6.19 11.16 34.02
C SER A 206 5.21 12.32 34.22
N GLY A 207 4.58 12.75 33.14
CA GLY A 207 3.43 13.66 33.12
C GLY A 207 2.60 13.40 31.86
N ALA A 208 1.31 13.11 32.06
CA ALA A 208 0.33 12.88 31.01
C ALA A 208 0.17 14.13 30.12
N ALA A 209 0.27 13.96 28.81
CA ALA A 209 -0.23 14.90 27.81
C ALA A 209 -0.74 14.08 26.62
N GLY A 210 -2.02 14.22 26.31
CA GLY A 210 -2.63 13.61 25.15
C GLY A 210 -2.03 14.18 23.87
N SER A 211 -1.73 13.30 22.93
CA SER A 211 -1.42 13.68 21.55
C SER A 211 -2.32 12.87 20.63
N SER A 212 -3.48 13.47 20.33
CA SER A 212 -4.08 13.31 19.02
C SER A 212 -3.10 13.91 18.01
N GLU A 213 -2.69 13.13 17.02
CA GLU A 213 -2.83 13.45 15.59
C GLU A 213 -1.91 12.52 14.77
N SER A 214 -2.53 11.54 14.11
CA SER A 214 -1.93 10.82 12.99
C SER A 214 -2.00 11.70 11.73
N PRO A 215 -0.91 11.83 10.93
CA PRO A 215 -0.92 12.58 9.68
C PRO A 215 -1.89 12.01 8.64
N ARG A 216 -2.41 12.92 7.81
CA ARG A 216 -3.43 12.79 6.76
C ARG A 216 -3.30 11.51 5.91
N GLY A 217 -4.37 10.74 5.80
CA GLY A 217 -4.60 9.75 4.74
C GLY A 217 -3.65 8.55 4.68
N ALA A 218 -2.60 8.49 5.51
CA ALA A 218 -1.80 7.30 5.67
C ALA A 218 -2.65 6.21 6.34
N ALA A 219 -2.50 4.97 5.87
CA ALA A 219 -3.02 3.82 6.58
C ALA A 219 -2.56 3.92 8.05
N PRO A 220 -3.46 3.78 9.05
CA PRO A 220 -3.06 3.79 10.44
C PRO A 220 -1.83 2.91 10.64
N LYS A 221 -0.86 3.35 11.46
CA LYS A 221 0.42 2.65 11.65
C LYS A 221 0.19 1.16 11.98
N SER A 222 -0.88 0.89 12.71
CA SER A 222 -1.43 -0.44 13.01
C SER A 222 -1.70 -1.29 11.75
N PHE A 223 -2.37 -0.74 10.75
CA PHE A 223 -2.67 -1.40 9.48
C PHE A 223 -1.40 -1.71 8.68
N SER A 224 -0.50 -0.74 8.52
CA SER A 224 0.76 -0.93 7.79
C SER A 224 1.63 -2.02 8.42
N GLN A 225 1.72 -2.05 9.76
CA GLN A 225 2.43 -3.10 10.48
C GLN A 225 1.78 -4.48 10.29
N ALA A 226 0.45 -4.55 10.36
CA ALA A 226 -0.29 -5.78 10.11
C ALA A 226 -0.12 -6.30 8.67
N MET A 227 -0.06 -5.41 7.67
CA MET A 227 0.19 -5.74 6.27
C MET A 227 1.55 -6.42 6.06
N VAL A 228 2.63 -5.86 6.63
CA VAL A 228 3.97 -6.45 6.54
C VAL A 228 3.99 -7.84 7.18
N GLY A 229 3.39 -7.97 8.37
CA GLY A 229 3.28 -9.24 9.08
C GLY A 229 2.44 -10.28 8.32
N ALA A 230 1.32 -9.88 7.72
CA ALA A 230 0.43 -10.75 6.96
C ALA A 230 1.10 -11.30 5.70
N ARG A 231 1.84 -10.46 4.96
CA ARG A 231 2.63 -10.88 3.80
C ARG A 231 3.63 -11.96 4.19
N SER A 232 4.39 -11.74 5.28
CA SER A 232 5.35 -12.74 5.78
C SER A 232 4.65 -14.04 6.19
N LEU A 233 3.56 -13.97 6.97
CA LEU A 233 2.84 -15.13 7.48
C LEU A 233 2.24 -15.97 6.34
N LEU A 234 1.46 -15.35 5.46
CA LEU A 234 0.68 -16.04 4.44
C LEU A 234 1.56 -16.56 3.29
N THR A 235 2.68 -15.91 2.96
CA THR A 235 3.67 -16.46 2.01
C THR A 235 4.47 -17.64 2.59
N THR A 236 4.79 -17.62 3.89
CA THR A 236 5.58 -18.72 4.50
C THR A 236 4.72 -19.99 4.70
N THR A 237 3.42 -19.80 4.94
CA THR A 237 2.44 -20.88 5.14
C THR A 237 2.18 -21.68 3.86
N THR A 238 2.30 -21.04 2.68
CA THR A 238 2.14 -21.73 1.39
C THR A 238 3.37 -22.53 0.98
N LEU A 239 4.53 -22.31 1.61
CA LEU A 239 5.81 -22.80 1.10
C LEU A 239 6.37 -24.05 1.79
N GLN A 240 6.37 -24.21 3.13
CA GLN A 240 6.87 -25.47 3.75
C GLN A 240 6.82 -25.60 5.30
N GLY A 241 6.19 -24.70 6.06
CA GLY A 241 6.23 -24.75 7.54
C GLY A 241 4.88 -24.51 8.17
N GLY A 242 4.42 -25.45 9.01
CA GLY A 242 3.13 -25.38 9.71
C GLY A 242 2.87 -24.02 10.39
N LEU A 243 1.60 -23.64 10.44
CA LEU A 243 1.20 -22.30 10.87
C LEU A 243 1.24 -22.13 12.40
N GLU A 244 2.09 -21.24 12.90
CA GLU A 244 2.12 -20.88 14.31
C GLU A 244 1.04 -19.83 14.66
N MET A 245 0.01 -20.23 15.42
CA MET A 245 -1.04 -19.32 15.90
C MET A 245 -0.51 -18.13 16.70
N ARG A 246 0.63 -18.29 17.38
CA ARG A 246 1.29 -17.20 18.11
C ARG A 246 1.78 -16.10 17.16
N HIS A 247 2.28 -16.48 15.98
CA HIS A 247 2.69 -15.54 14.96
C HIS A 247 1.47 -14.80 14.40
N ALA A 248 0.40 -15.51 14.02
CA ALA A 248 -0.84 -14.89 13.54
C ALA A 248 -1.40 -13.86 14.54
N LYS A 249 -1.41 -14.19 15.83
CA LYS A 249 -1.81 -13.25 16.89
C LYS A 249 -0.93 -12.00 16.99
N ARG A 250 0.38 -12.15 16.80
CA ARG A 250 1.31 -11.02 16.80
C ARG A 250 1.07 -10.09 15.61
N VAL A 251 0.74 -10.64 14.44
CA VAL A 251 0.43 -9.87 13.22
C VAL A 251 -0.80 -9.00 13.40
N VAL A 252 -1.83 -9.52 14.09
CA VAL A 252 -3.09 -8.78 14.29
C VAL A 252 -3.10 -7.88 15.53
N GLN A 253 -2.10 -7.98 16.41
CA GLN A 253 -2.03 -7.20 17.64
C GLN A 253 -2.11 -5.68 17.39
N PRO A 254 -1.43 -5.10 16.38
CA PRO A 254 -1.57 -3.67 16.09
C PRO A 254 -3.00 -3.27 15.74
N LEU A 255 -3.76 -4.12 15.05
CA LEU A 255 -5.18 -3.85 14.72
C LEU A 255 -6.06 -3.90 15.96
N VAL A 256 -5.78 -4.82 16.89
CA VAL A 256 -6.46 -4.85 18.20
C VAL A 256 -6.16 -3.57 18.98
N ASP A 257 -4.90 -3.13 18.99
CA ASP A 257 -4.50 -1.91 19.68
C ASP A 257 -5.17 -0.68 19.07
N GLY A 258 -5.23 -0.59 17.74
CA GLY A 258 -5.94 0.47 17.00
C GLY A 258 -7.43 0.53 17.32
N ALA A 259 -8.11 -0.62 17.45
CA ALA A 259 -9.52 -0.66 17.83
C ALA A 259 -9.77 -0.07 19.23
N PHE A 260 -8.90 -0.35 20.21
CA PHE A 260 -8.98 0.27 21.55
C PHE A 260 -8.60 1.74 21.55
N ALA A 261 -7.70 2.15 20.66
CA ALA A 261 -7.37 3.55 20.42
C ALA A 261 -8.47 4.30 19.64
N LYS A 262 -9.54 3.60 19.22
CA LYS A 262 -10.63 4.14 18.38
C LYS A 262 -10.12 4.73 17.07
N GLU A 263 -9.11 4.10 16.48
CA GLU A 263 -8.63 4.45 15.13
C GLU A 263 -9.76 4.24 14.11
N PRO A 264 -9.94 5.16 13.14
CA PRO A 264 -10.98 5.01 12.13
C PRO A 264 -10.68 3.82 11.21
N VAL A 265 -11.74 3.11 10.81
CA VAL A 265 -11.64 1.98 9.88
C VAL A 265 -11.66 2.50 8.44
N VAL A 266 -10.47 2.70 7.88
CA VAL A 266 -10.32 3.07 6.46
C VAL A 266 -10.11 1.80 5.64
N VAL A 267 -11.09 1.44 4.80
CA VAL A 267 -11.01 0.28 3.90
C VAL A 267 -10.61 0.76 2.51
N GLY A 268 -9.79 0.00 1.79
CA GLY A 268 -9.37 0.36 0.43
C GLY A 268 -8.08 1.19 0.34
N LEU A 269 -7.30 1.26 1.43
CA LEU A 269 -5.95 1.85 1.47
C LEU A 269 -4.91 1.15 0.55
N THR A 270 -5.34 0.19 -0.26
CA THR A 270 -4.51 -0.58 -1.18
C THR A 270 -4.86 -0.23 -2.62
N THR A 271 -4.21 0.79 -3.17
CA THR A 271 -4.08 1.03 -4.61
C THR A 271 -3.19 -0.05 -5.23
N LEU A 272 -3.63 -1.31 -5.34
CA LEU A 272 -2.77 -2.41 -5.76
C LEU A 272 -3.40 -3.26 -6.88
N GLY A 273 -2.71 -3.28 -8.03
CA GLY A 273 -3.14 -3.89 -9.29
C GLY A 273 -2.56 -5.30 -9.57
N ARG A 274 -2.22 -6.08 -8.54
CA ARG A 274 -1.77 -7.48 -8.69
C ARG A 274 -2.67 -8.44 -7.90
N HIS A 275 -2.96 -9.60 -8.49
CA HIS A 275 -3.84 -10.64 -7.93
C HIS A 275 -3.34 -11.20 -6.57
N ASP A 276 -2.02 -11.33 -6.38
CA ASP A 276 -1.42 -11.85 -5.13
C ASP A 276 -1.42 -10.84 -3.99
N GLU A 277 -1.27 -9.56 -4.31
CA GLU A 277 -1.24 -8.45 -3.34
C GLU A 277 -2.64 -8.10 -2.82
N TYR A 278 -3.65 -8.36 -3.66
CA TYR A 278 -5.05 -8.26 -3.34
C TYR A 278 -5.46 -9.24 -2.23
N THR A 279 -4.85 -10.42 -2.16
CA THR A 279 -5.21 -11.45 -1.16
C THR A 279 -4.77 -11.05 0.26
N TYR A 280 -3.56 -10.51 0.42
CA TYR A 280 -3.06 -10.06 1.73
C TYR A 280 -3.79 -8.78 2.19
N ALA A 281 -3.97 -7.83 1.28
CA ALA A 281 -4.72 -6.60 1.53
C ALA A 281 -6.15 -6.90 1.96
N HIS A 282 -6.81 -7.82 1.25
CA HIS A 282 -8.14 -8.29 1.59
C HIS A 282 -8.17 -8.89 3.01
N ALA A 283 -7.29 -9.85 3.31
CA ALA A 283 -7.24 -10.50 4.63
C ALA A 283 -7.05 -9.50 5.78
N VAL A 284 -6.18 -8.49 5.61
CA VAL A 284 -5.94 -7.48 6.64
C VAL A 284 -7.11 -6.49 6.74
N ASN A 285 -7.73 -6.08 5.63
CA ASN A 285 -8.93 -5.24 5.64
C ASN A 285 -10.10 -5.94 6.35
N VAL A 286 -10.34 -7.23 6.05
CA VAL A 286 -11.35 -8.05 6.73
C VAL A 286 -11.05 -8.14 8.22
N THR A 287 -9.77 -8.33 8.58
CA THR A 287 -9.34 -8.37 9.98
C THR A 287 -9.59 -7.06 10.70
N LEU A 288 -9.26 -5.91 10.09
CA LEU A 288 -9.48 -4.58 10.66
C LEU A 288 -10.98 -4.34 10.95
N VAL A 289 -11.83 -4.62 9.97
CA VAL A 289 -13.29 -4.45 10.11
C VAL A 289 -13.83 -5.39 11.19
N ALA A 290 -13.47 -6.68 11.14
CA ALA A 290 -13.95 -7.67 12.11
C ALA A 290 -13.53 -7.36 13.55
N VAL A 291 -12.25 -7.00 13.76
CA VAL A 291 -11.73 -6.65 15.10
C VAL A 291 -12.43 -5.40 15.65
N THR A 292 -12.66 -4.39 14.82
CA THR A 292 -13.33 -3.16 15.26
C THR A 292 -14.81 -3.41 15.57
N MET A 293 -15.50 -4.23 14.77
CA MET A 293 -16.85 -4.71 15.08
C MET A 293 -16.88 -5.49 16.40
N GLY A 294 -15.92 -6.39 16.64
CA GLY A 294 -15.80 -7.12 17.89
C GLY A 294 -15.59 -6.20 19.09
N HIS A 295 -14.80 -5.13 18.91
CA HIS A 295 -14.58 -4.13 19.95
C HIS A 295 -15.85 -3.34 20.26
N TYR A 296 -16.61 -2.95 19.23
CA TYR A 296 -17.95 -2.35 19.40
C TYR A 296 -18.88 -3.27 20.22
N LEU A 297 -18.82 -4.58 19.97
CA LEU A 297 -19.55 -5.61 20.72
C LEU A 297 -18.94 -5.94 22.09
N GLN A 298 -17.99 -5.14 22.57
CA GLN A 298 -17.35 -5.26 23.89
C GLN A 298 -16.60 -6.59 24.11
N MET A 299 -16.06 -7.19 23.05
CA MET A 299 -15.15 -8.32 23.18
C MET A 299 -13.85 -7.89 23.87
N ASP A 300 -13.34 -8.72 24.78
CA ASP A 300 -12.06 -8.45 25.43
C ASP A 300 -10.87 -8.60 24.47
N ARG A 301 -9.70 -8.07 24.86
CA ARG A 301 -8.46 -8.11 24.05
C ARG A 301 -8.07 -9.51 23.59
N ARG A 302 -8.31 -10.53 24.42
CA ARG A 302 -7.95 -11.92 24.11
C ARG A 302 -8.89 -12.50 23.06
N ALA A 303 -10.19 -12.24 23.19
CA ALA A 303 -11.20 -12.62 22.22
C ALA A 303 -11.01 -11.87 20.89
N LEU A 304 -10.59 -10.61 20.92
CA LEU A 304 -10.23 -9.84 19.72
C LEU A 304 -8.97 -10.36 19.03
N ALA A 305 -7.96 -10.79 19.78
CA ALA A 305 -6.79 -11.45 19.20
C ALA A 305 -7.15 -12.82 18.56
N ASP A 306 -8.08 -13.57 19.16
CA ASP A 306 -8.62 -14.80 18.57
C ASP A 306 -9.44 -14.50 17.30
N LEU A 307 -10.30 -13.48 17.33
CA LEU A 307 -11.08 -13.03 16.17
C LEU A 307 -10.16 -12.56 15.04
N GLY A 308 -9.16 -11.73 15.36
CA GLY A 308 -8.23 -11.19 14.39
C GLY A 308 -7.43 -12.30 13.70
N ALA A 309 -6.88 -13.25 14.46
CA ALA A 309 -6.17 -14.39 13.89
C ALA A 309 -7.08 -15.24 12.99
N ALA A 310 -8.33 -15.46 13.41
CA ALA A 310 -9.30 -16.22 12.62
C ALA A 310 -9.71 -15.48 11.33
N ALA A 311 -9.90 -14.16 11.39
CA ALA A 311 -10.20 -13.31 10.24
C ALA A 311 -9.03 -13.25 9.26
N LEU A 312 -7.79 -13.13 9.74
CA LEU A 312 -6.60 -13.10 8.89
C LEU A 312 -6.42 -14.40 8.07
N LEU A 313 -6.87 -15.52 8.63
CA LEU A 313 -6.66 -16.86 8.09
C LEU A 313 -7.92 -17.46 7.42
N HIS A 314 -9.03 -16.72 7.37
CA HIS A 314 -10.32 -17.26 6.93
C HIS A 314 -10.25 -17.90 5.53
N ASP A 315 -9.44 -17.28 4.67
CA ASP A 315 -9.28 -17.61 3.25
C ASP A 315 -8.02 -18.43 2.92
N VAL A 316 -7.30 -18.94 3.93
CA VAL A 316 -6.02 -19.66 3.71
C VAL A 316 -6.17 -20.88 2.77
N GLY A 317 -7.37 -21.46 2.70
CA GLY A 317 -7.69 -22.56 1.80
C GLY A 317 -7.70 -22.19 0.30
N LYS A 318 -7.76 -20.90 -0.07
CA LYS A 318 -7.69 -20.48 -1.48
C LYS A 318 -6.39 -20.95 -2.14
N ALA A 319 -5.30 -21.04 -1.38
CA ALA A 319 -4.03 -21.58 -1.87
C ALA A 319 -4.11 -23.06 -2.30
N ALA A 320 -4.96 -23.86 -1.66
CA ALA A 320 -5.10 -25.29 -1.97
C ALA A 320 -5.87 -25.53 -3.28
N VAL A 321 -6.80 -24.63 -3.63
CA VAL A 321 -7.65 -24.75 -4.83
C VAL A 321 -7.19 -23.88 -6.00
N ALA A 322 -6.16 -23.04 -5.80
CA ALA A 322 -5.68 -22.07 -6.79
C ALA A 322 -5.30 -22.72 -8.14
N ASN A 323 -4.72 -23.92 -8.13
CA ASN A 323 -4.33 -24.62 -9.37
C ASN A 323 -5.51 -25.15 -10.18
N GLU A 324 -6.70 -25.19 -9.60
CA GLU A 324 -7.93 -25.67 -10.23
C GLU A 324 -8.76 -24.53 -10.84
N ILE A 325 -8.39 -23.27 -10.56
CA ILE A 325 -9.07 -22.06 -11.04
C ILE A 325 -8.18 -21.38 -12.08
N LYS A 326 -8.71 -21.16 -13.28
CA LYS A 326 -7.98 -20.56 -14.42
C LYS A 326 -8.60 -19.24 -14.86
N ASN A 327 -9.92 -19.14 -14.76
CA ASN A 327 -10.66 -17.95 -15.16
C ASN A 327 -10.71 -16.91 -14.05
N ARG A 328 -11.11 -15.69 -14.41
CA ARG A 328 -11.45 -14.66 -13.43
C ARG A 328 -12.81 -14.98 -12.83
N LEU A 329 -13.10 -14.44 -11.64
CA LEU A 329 -14.34 -14.73 -10.89
C LEU A 329 -15.61 -14.54 -11.74
N GLU A 330 -15.62 -13.54 -12.62
CA GLU A 330 -16.75 -13.22 -13.49
C GLU A 330 -17.02 -14.32 -14.55
N ASP A 331 -15.99 -15.11 -14.86
CA ASP A 331 -15.95 -16.11 -15.94
C ASP A 331 -15.81 -17.54 -15.41
N PHE A 332 -16.03 -17.79 -14.11
CA PHE A 332 -15.91 -19.13 -13.53
C PHE A 332 -16.85 -20.13 -14.20
N THR A 333 -16.30 -21.26 -14.61
CA THR A 333 -17.10 -22.44 -14.99
C THR A 333 -17.76 -23.06 -13.75
N GLU A 334 -18.72 -23.96 -13.96
CA GLU A 334 -19.37 -24.65 -12.84
C GLU A 334 -18.37 -25.50 -12.04
N GLU A 335 -17.39 -26.10 -12.73
CA GLU A 335 -16.31 -26.83 -12.10
C GLU A 335 -15.40 -25.91 -11.26
N GLU A 336 -15.08 -24.71 -11.76
CA GLU A 336 -14.28 -23.73 -11.02
C GLU A 336 -15.04 -23.18 -9.81
N ARG A 337 -16.36 -22.96 -9.92
CA ARG A 337 -17.21 -22.60 -8.77
C ARG A 337 -17.22 -23.70 -7.72
N ALA A 338 -17.39 -24.95 -8.14
CA ALA A 338 -17.35 -26.09 -7.24
C ALA A 338 -15.97 -26.23 -6.58
N ALA A 339 -14.88 -26.00 -7.33
CA ALA A 339 -13.53 -26.01 -6.79
C ALA A 339 -13.31 -24.88 -5.77
N ALA A 340 -13.70 -23.65 -6.11
CA ALA A 340 -13.62 -22.49 -5.23
C ALA A 340 -14.44 -22.69 -3.94
N ALA A 341 -15.63 -23.30 -4.02
CA ALA A 341 -16.48 -23.57 -2.87
C ALA A 341 -15.89 -24.57 -1.86
N ARG A 342 -14.80 -25.27 -2.21
CA ARG A 342 -14.07 -26.17 -1.28
C ARG A 342 -13.06 -25.45 -0.41
N HIS A 343 -12.65 -24.23 -0.73
CA HIS A 343 -11.63 -23.51 0.03
C HIS A 343 -11.93 -23.38 1.55
N PRO A 344 -13.20 -23.28 2.03
CA PRO A 344 -13.46 -23.24 3.47
C PRO A 344 -13.00 -24.52 4.18
N LEU A 345 -13.27 -25.68 3.56
CA LEU A 345 -12.89 -26.98 4.08
C LEU A 345 -11.38 -27.22 3.94
N GLU A 346 -10.79 -26.83 2.81
CA GLU A 346 -9.33 -26.93 2.63
C GLU A 346 -8.58 -26.02 3.61
N GLY A 347 -9.10 -24.83 3.90
CA GLY A 347 -8.55 -23.94 4.92
C GLY A 347 -8.57 -24.57 6.30
N ALA A 348 -9.69 -25.19 6.68
CA ALA A 348 -9.79 -25.91 7.95
C ALA A 348 -8.81 -27.09 8.05
N LYS A 349 -8.57 -27.82 6.95
CA LYS A 349 -7.57 -28.90 6.89
C LYS A 349 -6.15 -28.38 7.06
N LEU A 350 -5.75 -27.36 6.32
CA LEU A 350 -4.43 -26.73 6.44
C LEU A 350 -4.15 -26.23 7.86
N LEU A 351 -5.16 -25.66 8.51
CA LEU A 351 -5.04 -25.21 9.90
C LEU A 351 -4.94 -26.38 10.90
N ALA A 352 -5.57 -27.52 10.59
CA ALA A 352 -5.48 -28.74 11.41
C ALA A 352 -4.08 -29.38 11.35
N GLU A 353 -3.33 -29.17 10.27
CA GLU A 353 -1.96 -29.64 10.10
C GLU A 353 -0.93 -28.81 10.89
N SER A 354 -1.36 -27.77 11.61
CA SER A 354 -0.49 -26.98 12.48
C SER A 354 0.08 -27.81 13.64
N THR A 355 1.28 -27.43 14.09
CA THR A 355 2.05 -28.15 15.12
C THR A 355 1.40 -28.16 16.50
N ALA A 356 0.37 -27.33 16.74
CA ALA A 356 -0.34 -27.28 18.02
C ALA A 356 -1.84 -27.01 17.85
N LEU A 357 -2.66 -28.05 18.05
CA LEU A 357 -4.12 -27.93 18.18
C LEU A 357 -4.46 -27.33 19.55
N ASN A 358 -4.76 -26.03 19.57
CA ASN A 358 -5.21 -25.31 20.76
C ASN A 358 -6.53 -24.58 20.48
N ALA A 359 -7.10 -23.96 21.52
CA ALA A 359 -8.39 -23.26 21.41
C ALA A 359 -8.40 -22.12 20.37
N THR A 360 -7.25 -21.51 20.04
CA THR A 360 -7.13 -20.53 18.95
C THR A 360 -7.23 -21.23 17.61
N THR A 361 -6.44 -22.30 17.41
CA THR A 361 -6.43 -23.09 16.18
C THR A 361 -7.83 -23.60 15.85
N LEU A 362 -8.55 -24.16 16.85
CA LEU A 362 -9.92 -24.63 16.68
C LEU A 362 -10.90 -23.51 16.27
N ARG A 363 -10.70 -22.28 16.76
CA ARG A 363 -11.52 -21.13 16.35
C ARG A 363 -11.19 -20.72 14.91
N CYS A 364 -9.91 -20.66 14.54
CA CYS A 364 -9.50 -20.35 13.17
C CYS A 364 -10.04 -21.40 12.18
N MET A 365 -9.90 -22.69 12.48
CA MET A 365 -10.46 -23.78 11.66
C MET A 365 -11.96 -23.62 11.46
N ARG A 366 -12.67 -23.31 12.55
CA ARG A 366 -14.12 -23.15 12.50
C ARG A 366 -14.53 -21.93 11.69
N VAL A 367 -13.84 -20.80 11.81
CA VAL A 367 -14.08 -19.61 10.97
C VAL A 367 -13.77 -19.88 9.51
N ALA A 368 -12.64 -20.51 9.20
CA ALA A 368 -12.28 -20.89 7.83
C ALA A 368 -13.39 -21.76 7.20
N MET A 369 -13.94 -22.73 7.94
CA MET A 369 -15.04 -23.56 7.46
C MET A 369 -16.38 -22.82 7.34
N GLU A 370 -16.68 -21.88 8.23
CA GLU A 370 -18.03 -21.34 8.43
C GLU A 370 -18.29 -19.96 7.80
N HIS A 371 -17.26 -19.20 7.39
CA HIS A 371 -17.42 -17.79 7.04
C HIS A 371 -18.32 -17.53 5.81
N HIS A 372 -18.56 -18.53 4.97
CA HIS A 372 -19.51 -18.47 3.85
C HIS A 372 -20.87 -19.12 4.15
N ALA A 373 -21.12 -19.55 5.39
CA ALA A 373 -22.42 -20.06 5.80
C ALA A 373 -23.40 -18.89 6.01
N ASN A 374 -24.43 -18.82 5.15
CA ASN A 374 -25.48 -17.82 5.27
C ASN A 374 -26.51 -18.23 6.33
N ALA A 375 -27.13 -17.23 6.99
CA ALA A 375 -28.16 -17.46 8.00
C ALA A 375 -29.40 -18.21 7.46
N ASP A 376 -29.69 -18.07 6.17
CA ASP A 376 -30.80 -18.73 5.45
C ASP A 376 -30.43 -20.13 4.92
N GLY A 377 -29.18 -20.58 5.13
CA GLY A 377 -28.70 -21.88 4.66
C GLY A 377 -28.32 -21.93 3.17
N SER A 378 -28.37 -20.81 2.44
CA SER A 378 -27.98 -20.74 1.01
C SER A 378 -26.46 -20.72 0.78
N GLY A 379 -25.66 -20.68 1.85
CA GLY A 379 -24.21 -20.58 1.81
C GLY A 379 -23.49 -21.91 1.57
N TYR A 380 -22.17 -21.90 1.71
CA TYR A 380 -21.33 -23.08 1.59
C TYR A 380 -20.21 -23.10 2.64
N PRO A 381 -19.66 -24.28 2.99
CA PRO A 381 -20.14 -25.61 2.64
C PRO A 381 -21.49 -25.92 3.30
N ALA A 382 -22.19 -26.95 2.83
CA ALA A 382 -23.42 -27.41 3.47
C ALA A 382 -23.11 -27.90 4.90
N LEU A 383 -23.66 -27.22 5.89
CA LEU A 383 -23.47 -27.56 7.30
C LEU A 383 -24.56 -28.53 7.78
N PRO A 384 -24.27 -29.41 8.77
CA PRO A 384 -25.25 -30.35 9.29
C PRO A 384 -26.53 -29.66 9.82
N PRO A 385 -27.69 -30.34 9.78
CA PRO A 385 -28.90 -29.84 10.43
C PRO A 385 -28.61 -29.50 11.90
N ARG A 386 -29.05 -28.31 12.34
CA ARG A 386 -28.84 -27.77 13.70
C ARG A 386 -27.42 -27.29 14.02
N TRP A 387 -26.51 -27.25 13.04
CA TRP A 387 -25.20 -26.62 13.22
C TRP A 387 -25.36 -25.14 13.54
N ARG A 388 -24.71 -24.67 14.60
CA ARG A 388 -24.73 -23.26 14.99
C ARG A 388 -23.44 -22.59 14.56
N VAL A 389 -23.54 -21.78 13.51
CA VAL A 389 -22.44 -20.95 13.03
C VAL A 389 -21.92 -20.09 14.17
N SER A 390 -20.62 -20.11 14.38
CA SER A 390 -20.01 -19.43 15.51
C SER A 390 -20.07 -17.92 15.38
N MET A 391 -20.05 -17.23 16.52
CA MET A 391 -20.08 -15.76 16.54
C MET A 391 -18.92 -15.15 15.74
N LEU A 392 -17.72 -15.72 15.86
CA LEU A 392 -16.54 -15.23 15.12
C LEU A 392 -16.73 -15.41 13.61
N ALA A 393 -17.28 -16.54 13.16
CA ALA A 393 -17.53 -16.77 11.74
C ALA A 393 -18.58 -15.81 11.19
N ARG A 394 -19.66 -15.54 11.94
CA ARG A 394 -20.68 -14.57 11.54
C ARG A 394 -20.13 -13.13 11.47
N LEU A 395 -19.24 -12.75 12.38
CA LEU A 395 -18.54 -11.45 12.31
C LEU A 395 -17.65 -11.36 11.07
N VAL A 396 -16.85 -12.40 10.82
CA VAL A 396 -15.96 -12.46 9.65
C VAL A 396 -16.77 -12.47 8.35
N ALA A 397 -17.93 -13.15 8.28
CA ALA A 397 -18.79 -13.15 7.10
C ALA A 397 -19.29 -11.74 6.73
N VAL A 398 -19.66 -10.94 7.73
CA VAL A 398 -20.09 -9.55 7.53
C VAL A 398 -18.91 -8.69 7.07
N ALA A 399 -17.75 -8.80 7.74
CA ALA A 399 -16.55 -8.05 7.39
C ALA A 399 -16.03 -8.39 5.99
N ASP A 400 -15.94 -9.68 5.65
CA ASP A 400 -15.56 -10.18 4.34
C ASP A 400 -16.49 -9.65 3.26
N CYS A 401 -17.80 -9.82 3.40
CA CYS A 401 -18.74 -9.33 2.40
C CYS A 401 -18.61 -7.81 2.16
N PHE A 402 -18.45 -7.02 3.22
CA PHE A 402 -18.26 -5.56 3.10
C PHE A 402 -16.99 -5.21 2.31
N VAL A 403 -15.86 -5.83 2.64
CA VAL A 403 -14.57 -5.59 1.97
C VAL A 403 -14.61 -6.10 0.54
N SER A 404 -15.08 -7.34 0.33
CA SER A 404 -15.19 -8.00 -0.97
C SER A 404 -16.03 -7.21 -1.97
N LEU A 405 -17.16 -6.61 -1.54
CA LEU A 405 -18.01 -5.79 -2.41
C LEU A 405 -17.29 -4.54 -2.95
N GLN A 406 -16.33 -3.99 -2.21
CA GLN A 406 -15.56 -2.81 -2.62
C GLN A 406 -14.39 -3.18 -3.51
N THR A 407 -13.82 -4.36 -3.28
CA THR A 407 -12.63 -4.78 -3.98
C THR A 407 -12.99 -5.46 -5.30
N HIS A 408 -14.09 -6.20 -5.39
CA HIS A 408 -14.51 -6.91 -6.61
C HIS A 408 -15.28 -5.96 -7.54
N ARG A 409 -14.77 -5.76 -8.77
CA ARG A 409 -15.50 -5.01 -9.80
C ARG A 409 -16.85 -5.70 -10.05
N SER A 410 -17.92 -4.94 -10.10
CA SER A 410 -19.23 -5.47 -10.49
C SER A 410 -19.17 -6.08 -11.89
N GLU A 411 -20.09 -7.00 -12.22
CA GLU A 411 -20.28 -7.58 -13.56
C GLU A 411 -20.39 -6.54 -14.70
N ARG A 412 -20.65 -5.27 -14.34
CA ARG A 412 -20.80 -4.13 -15.25
C ARG A 412 -19.59 -3.20 -15.29
N GLY A 413 -18.49 -3.56 -14.63
CA GLY A 413 -17.24 -2.78 -14.60
C GLY A 413 -17.27 -1.53 -13.72
N ALA A 414 -18.38 -1.23 -13.05
CA ALA A 414 -18.49 -0.06 -12.16
C ALA A 414 -17.88 -0.37 -10.78
N GLU A 415 -17.11 0.58 -10.25
CA GLU A 415 -16.57 0.55 -8.90
C GLU A 415 -17.70 0.81 -7.88
N ILE A 416 -17.85 -0.13 -6.92
CA ILE A 416 -18.83 0.00 -5.84
C ILE A 416 -18.19 0.84 -4.74
N THR A 417 -18.80 1.98 -4.43
CA THR A 417 -18.34 2.82 -3.33
C THR A 417 -18.55 2.12 -1.98
N PRO A 418 -17.73 2.39 -0.96
CA PRO A 418 -17.96 1.90 0.40
C PRO A 418 -19.41 2.11 0.90
N SER A 419 -20.00 3.29 0.63
CA SER A 419 -21.41 3.56 0.96
C SER A 419 -22.39 2.69 0.15
N GLY A 420 -22.06 2.41 -1.11
CA GLY A 420 -22.83 1.50 -1.96
C GLY A 420 -22.77 0.05 -1.48
N ALA A 421 -21.60 -0.43 -1.05
CA ALA A 421 -21.43 -1.76 -0.45
C ALA A 421 -22.30 -1.90 0.81
N LEU A 422 -22.28 -0.89 1.68
CA LEU A 422 -23.15 -0.85 2.86
C LEU A 422 -24.64 -0.88 2.47
N GLY A 423 -25.05 -0.10 1.46
CA GLY A 423 -26.41 -0.10 0.93
C GLY A 423 -26.85 -1.48 0.41
N MET A 424 -25.96 -2.22 -0.26
CA MET A 424 -26.24 -3.59 -0.71
C MET A 424 -26.45 -4.54 0.47
N MET A 425 -25.62 -4.43 1.52
CA MET A 425 -25.71 -5.26 2.72
C MET A 425 -26.94 -4.97 3.58
N LEU A 426 -27.36 -3.69 3.67
CA LEU A 426 -28.55 -3.28 4.40
C LEU A 426 -29.85 -3.52 3.62
N GLY A 427 -29.77 -3.64 2.29
CA GLY A 427 -30.92 -3.90 1.42
C GLY A 427 -30.91 -5.33 0.86
N PRO A 428 -30.53 -5.52 -0.42
CA PRO A 428 -30.64 -6.80 -1.13
C PRO A 428 -30.01 -8.02 -0.44
N LEU A 429 -28.92 -7.83 0.31
CA LEU A 429 -28.18 -8.92 0.95
C LEU A 429 -28.50 -9.10 2.44
N SER A 430 -29.42 -8.30 2.99
CA SER A 430 -29.69 -8.25 4.45
C SER A 430 -30.06 -9.61 5.04
N ALA A 431 -30.81 -10.44 4.31
CA ALA A 431 -31.24 -11.77 4.74
C ALA A 431 -30.08 -12.76 5.00
N LYS A 432 -28.88 -12.49 4.47
CA LYS A 432 -27.70 -13.35 4.67
C LYS A 432 -27.09 -13.21 6.06
N PHE A 433 -27.36 -12.08 6.73
CA PHE A 433 -26.64 -11.67 7.94
C PHE A 433 -27.56 -11.51 9.15
N ASP A 434 -26.97 -11.64 10.33
CA ASP A 434 -27.63 -11.30 11.58
C ASP A 434 -27.81 -9.76 11.67
N PRO A 435 -29.04 -9.24 11.88
CA PRO A 435 -29.28 -7.80 11.94
C PRO A 435 -28.44 -7.07 12.98
N ALA A 436 -28.13 -7.71 14.11
CA ALA A 436 -27.30 -7.09 15.15
C ALA A 436 -25.84 -6.92 14.68
N LEU A 437 -25.35 -7.83 13.83
CA LEU A 437 -24.00 -7.74 13.26
C LEU A 437 -23.93 -6.75 12.10
N LEU A 438 -24.98 -6.64 11.29
CA LEU A 438 -25.10 -5.55 10.31
C LEU A 438 -25.10 -4.19 11.02
N TRP A 439 -25.79 -4.07 12.15
CA TRP A 439 -25.75 -2.86 12.94
C TRP A 439 -24.35 -2.58 13.52
N ALA A 440 -23.65 -3.61 14.01
CA ALA A 440 -22.26 -3.46 14.45
C ALA A 440 -21.34 -2.97 13.33
N LEU A 441 -21.54 -3.43 12.09
CA LEU A 441 -20.82 -2.92 10.91
C LEU A 441 -21.14 -1.43 10.70
N VAL A 442 -22.41 -1.05 10.66
CA VAL A 442 -22.85 0.36 10.50
C VAL A 442 -22.23 1.26 11.58
N GLN A 443 -22.14 0.78 12.81
CA GLN A 443 -21.53 1.52 13.92
C GLN A 443 -20.00 1.62 13.81
N THR A 444 -19.38 0.64 13.15
CA THR A 444 -17.94 0.58 12.94
C THR A 444 -17.49 1.50 11.80
N VAL A 445 -18.20 1.47 10.66
CA VAL A 445 -17.79 2.21 9.45
C VAL A 445 -18.59 3.50 9.23
N GLY A 446 -19.78 3.65 9.83
CA GLY A 446 -20.69 4.75 9.57
C GLY A 446 -21.48 4.62 8.28
N PHE A 447 -22.43 5.53 8.03
CA PHE A 447 -23.15 5.58 6.75
C PHE A 447 -22.25 5.99 5.59
N TYR A 448 -21.21 6.76 5.89
CA TYR A 448 -20.17 7.16 4.98
C TYR A 448 -18.83 6.65 5.53
N PRO A 449 -18.30 5.53 4.99
CA PRO A 449 -17.05 4.96 5.48
C PRO A 449 -15.84 5.88 5.34
N PRO A 450 -14.89 5.87 6.29
CA PRO A 450 -13.63 6.60 6.17
C PRO A 450 -12.89 6.31 4.85
N GLY A 451 -12.33 7.36 4.24
CA GLY A 451 -11.72 7.33 2.91
C GLY A 451 -12.70 7.60 1.75
N GLN A 452 -14.01 7.57 1.99
CA GLN A 452 -15.02 7.91 0.99
C GLN A 452 -15.01 9.41 0.68
N LEU A 453 -15.06 9.75 -0.61
CA LEU A 453 -15.33 11.11 -1.05
C LEU A 453 -16.84 11.38 -1.08
N VAL A 454 -17.24 12.53 -0.55
CA VAL A 454 -18.62 12.97 -0.44
C VAL A 454 -18.79 14.40 -0.95
N GLU A 455 -19.96 14.67 -1.52
CA GLU A 455 -20.42 16.02 -1.84
C GLU A 455 -21.38 16.48 -0.74
N LEU A 456 -21.17 17.68 -0.20
CA LEU A 456 -22.04 18.30 0.79
C LEU A 456 -23.15 19.10 0.11
N ASP A 457 -24.18 19.48 0.86
CA ASP A 457 -25.35 20.22 0.36
C ASP A 457 -25.04 21.62 -0.18
N ASP A 458 -23.91 22.23 0.19
CA ASP A 458 -23.40 23.48 -0.39
C ASP A 458 -22.54 23.29 -1.65
N GLY A 459 -22.39 22.04 -2.12
CA GLY A 459 -21.60 21.66 -3.29
C GLY A 459 -20.09 21.55 -3.02
N SER A 460 -19.64 21.68 -1.77
CA SER A 460 -18.26 21.37 -1.39
C SER A 460 -17.99 19.87 -1.45
N ILE A 461 -16.73 19.51 -1.67
CA ILE A 461 -16.27 18.13 -1.74
C ILE A 461 -15.37 17.86 -0.54
N ALA A 462 -15.59 16.73 0.12
CA ALA A 462 -14.84 16.35 1.31
C ALA A 462 -14.48 14.87 1.29
N ILE A 463 -13.37 14.52 1.95
CA ILE A 463 -13.03 13.12 2.27
C ILE A 463 -13.46 12.81 3.70
N VAL A 464 -14.12 11.67 3.90
CA VAL A 464 -14.53 11.22 5.23
C VAL A 464 -13.31 10.72 6.01
N LEU A 465 -13.10 11.26 7.20
CA LEU A 465 -12.01 10.90 8.10
C LEU A 465 -12.43 9.82 9.10
N ALA A 466 -13.61 9.96 9.68
CA ALA A 466 -14.12 9.06 10.73
C ALA A 466 -15.65 9.14 10.84
N PRO A 467 -16.32 8.04 11.23
CA PRO A 467 -17.74 8.10 11.58
C PRO A 467 -17.94 8.97 12.82
N ASN A 468 -19.11 9.61 12.93
CA ASN A 468 -19.56 10.26 14.14
C ASN A 468 -20.53 9.34 14.87
N ILE A 469 -20.11 8.80 16.01
CA ILE A 469 -20.90 7.83 16.79
C ILE A 469 -22.20 8.41 17.36
N GLU A 470 -22.29 9.73 17.53
CA GLU A 470 -23.50 10.39 18.03
C GLU A 470 -24.52 10.61 16.91
N ASP A 471 -24.04 10.78 15.67
CA ASP A 471 -24.86 10.99 14.49
C ASP A 471 -24.15 10.51 13.23
N LEU A 472 -24.46 9.28 12.80
CA LEU A 472 -23.82 8.63 11.66
C LEU A 472 -24.06 9.34 10.32
N ALA A 473 -25.08 10.21 10.23
CA ALA A 473 -25.33 11.02 9.05
C ALA A 473 -24.40 12.25 8.96
N ARG A 474 -23.67 12.54 10.05
CA ARG A 474 -22.77 13.69 10.15
C ARG A 474 -21.33 13.26 10.46
N PRO A 475 -20.61 12.68 9.49
CA PRO A 475 -19.25 12.21 9.69
C PRO A 475 -18.26 13.35 9.96
N HIS A 476 -17.06 12.97 10.41
CA HIS A 476 -15.91 13.85 10.44
C HIS A 476 -15.29 13.87 9.05
N VAL A 477 -15.06 15.05 8.48
CA VAL A 477 -14.58 15.19 7.09
C VAL A 477 -13.45 16.20 6.98
N HIS A 478 -12.65 16.06 5.93
CA HIS A 478 -11.67 17.05 5.50
C HIS A 478 -12.12 17.62 4.14
N LEU A 479 -12.30 18.93 4.06
CA LEU A 479 -12.72 19.59 2.84
C LEU A 479 -11.58 19.62 1.83
N ILE A 480 -11.89 19.27 0.58
CA ILE A 480 -11.01 19.38 -0.58
C ILE A 480 -11.32 20.66 -1.34
N THR A 481 -12.59 21.03 -1.41
CA THR A 481 -13.06 22.26 -2.06
C THR A 481 -14.00 23.03 -1.14
N GLY A 482 -14.12 24.33 -1.38
CA GLY A 482 -15.12 25.19 -0.75
C GLY A 482 -16.50 25.07 -1.41
N PRO A 483 -17.48 25.87 -0.96
CA PRO A 483 -18.83 25.89 -1.51
C PRO A 483 -18.83 26.05 -3.03
N LYS A 484 -19.76 25.39 -3.72
CA LYS A 484 -19.83 25.37 -5.20
C LYS A 484 -18.51 24.96 -5.89
N ARG A 485 -17.71 24.11 -5.23
CA ARG A 485 -16.42 23.61 -5.73
C ARG A 485 -15.34 24.68 -5.94
N MET A 486 -15.46 25.81 -5.24
CA MET A 486 -14.42 26.85 -5.27
C MET A 486 -13.13 26.34 -4.62
N ALA A 487 -11.97 26.82 -5.09
CA ALA A 487 -10.70 26.54 -4.44
C ALA A 487 -10.70 27.13 -3.02
N LEU A 488 -10.14 26.41 -2.04
CA LEU A 488 -9.99 26.92 -0.69
C LEU A 488 -8.96 28.05 -0.68
N GLU A 489 -9.30 29.20 -0.08
CA GLU A 489 -8.45 30.40 -0.09
C GLU A 489 -7.21 30.30 0.82
N THR A 490 -7.10 29.25 1.64
CA THR A 490 -6.01 29.07 2.62
C THR A 490 -5.26 27.75 2.41
N SER A 491 -3.95 27.77 2.65
CA SER A 491 -3.08 26.58 2.67
C SER A 491 -3.33 25.66 3.89
N GLU A 492 -4.30 26.00 4.75
CA GLU A 492 -4.67 25.21 5.92
C GLU A 492 -5.78 24.20 5.57
N ALA A 493 -5.64 22.99 6.11
CA ALA A 493 -6.65 21.96 5.99
C ALA A 493 -7.93 22.35 6.75
N VAL A 494 -9.04 22.51 6.05
CA VAL A 494 -10.34 22.72 6.71
C VAL A 494 -10.94 21.37 7.08
N GLU A 495 -10.86 20.99 8.35
CA GLU A 495 -11.49 19.79 8.88
C GLU A 495 -12.76 20.12 9.66
N LEU A 496 -13.83 19.36 9.40
CA LEU A 496 -15.11 19.47 10.09
C LEU A 496 -15.28 18.24 10.98
N ARG A 497 -15.21 18.44 12.30
CA ARG A 497 -15.20 17.37 13.31
C ARG A 497 -16.32 17.53 14.35
N PRO A 498 -17.56 17.08 14.09
CA PRO A 498 -18.15 16.55 12.84
C PRO A 498 -18.66 17.67 11.92
N ILE A 499 -19.26 17.33 10.77
CA ILE A 499 -19.98 18.34 9.95
C ILE A 499 -21.06 19.06 10.79
N PRO A 500 -21.20 20.39 10.64
CA PRO A 500 -22.17 21.17 11.42
C PRO A 500 -23.62 20.74 11.18
N ARG A 501 -24.51 20.98 12.15
CA ARG A 501 -25.94 20.57 12.02
C ARG A 501 -26.67 21.18 10.82
N GLY A 502 -26.25 22.35 10.36
CA GLY A 502 -26.80 23.03 9.18
C GLY A 502 -26.25 22.55 7.84
N MET A 503 -25.39 21.52 7.85
CA MET A 503 -24.74 20.94 6.68
C MET A 503 -24.99 19.43 6.67
N SER A 504 -25.14 18.87 5.49
CA SER A 504 -25.44 17.45 5.29
C SER A 504 -24.68 16.89 4.10
N VAL A 505 -24.43 15.59 4.12
CA VAL A 505 -23.88 14.89 2.96
C VAL A 505 -24.99 14.72 1.92
N LEU A 506 -24.81 15.34 0.76
CA LEU A 506 -25.74 15.23 -0.37
C LEU A 506 -25.64 13.85 -1.03
N ARG A 507 -24.41 13.41 -1.35
CA ARG A 507 -24.16 12.08 -1.93
C ARG A 507 -22.70 11.62 -1.77
N ALA A 508 -22.50 10.31 -1.84
CA ALA A 508 -21.17 9.71 -2.01
C ALA A 508 -20.74 9.77 -3.48
N LEU A 509 -19.49 10.14 -3.74
CA LEU A 509 -18.92 10.26 -5.08
C LEU A 509 -18.26 8.95 -5.53
N LYS A 510 -18.33 8.66 -6.84
CA LYS A 510 -17.64 7.52 -7.46
C LYS A 510 -16.31 7.96 -8.08
N ALA A 511 -15.48 6.98 -8.44
CA ALA A 511 -14.19 7.26 -9.08
C ALA A 511 -14.26 8.05 -10.38
N GLU A 512 -15.32 7.79 -11.17
CA GLU A 512 -15.58 8.46 -12.44
C GLU A 512 -15.93 9.96 -12.22
N ASP A 513 -16.55 10.29 -11.09
CA ASP A 513 -16.92 11.67 -10.74
C ASP A 513 -15.70 12.53 -10.35
N TYR A 514 -14.50 11.93 -10.23
CA TYR A 514 -13.26 12.64 -9.88
C TYR A 514 -12.65 13.41 -11.05
N ALA A 515 -12.81 12.94 -12.29
CA ALA A 515 -12.22 13.57 -13.47
C ALA A 515 -12.84 14.95 -13.78
N GLU A 516 -14.07 15.19 -13.32
CA GLU A 516 -14.74 16.49 -13.45
C GLU A 516 -14.26 17.54 -12.43
N ILE A 517 -13.51 17.11 -11.40
CA ILE A 517 -12.99 17.99 -10.33
C ILE A 517 -11.66 18.64 -10.75
N SER A 518 -10.86 17.97 -11.60
CA SER A 518 -9.54 18.46 -12.05
C SER A 518 -9.58 19.34 -13.30
N VAL A 519 -10.76 19.55 -13.90
CA VAL A 519 -10.92 20.35 -15.14
C VAL A 519 -11.95 21.45 -14.92
N ARG A 520 -11.54 22.57 -14.33
CA ARG A 520 -12.06 23.92 -14.59
C ARG A 520 -11.19 24.97 -13.90
N PRO A 521 -10.09 25.42 -14.52
CA PRO A 521 -9.72 26.82 -14.38
C PRO A 521 -10.73 27.60 -15.23
N GLU A 522 -11.84 28.04 -14.66
CA GLU A 522 -12.69 29.00 -15.36
C GLU A 522 -11.92 30.31 -15.43
N ALA A 523 -11.34 30.56 -16.61
CA ALA A 523 -11.10 31.87 -17.10
C ALA A 523 -12.44 32.62 -17.19
N ALA A 524 -12.57 33.68 -16.40
CA ALA A 524 -13.37 34.86 -16.71
C ALA A 524 -12.80 36.05 -15.93
#